data_AF-A0A925JQL4-F1
#
_entry.id   AF-A0A925JQL4-F1
#
_cell.length_a   1.000
_cell.length_b   1.000
_cell.length_c   1.000
_cell.angle_alpha   90.00
_cell.angle_beta   90.00
_cell.angle_gamma   90.00
#
_symmetry.space_group_name_H-M   'P 1'
#
loop_
_entity.id
_entity.type
_entity.pdbx_description
1 polymer ?
#
loop_
_entity_poly.entity_id
_entity_poly.type
_entity_poly.pdbx_seq_one_letter_code
_entity_poly.pdbx_strand_id
1 'polypeptide(L)'
;MIAPLTELPIKGVIWYQGESNTSPERAPLYSRLFPALIASWRRAWRQGDFPFLYVQLANYNAKPDSQWPIVREAQLTTLSTANTAMAVTIDAGEPADIHPRNKRIVAERLSLAARAMVYGENVEYSGPAFRSAHLEGDRIRVWFTHASGLRLVRNSGFEILGQTGEFQAADVVVEGSSLLISSPGVIRPKQVRYAWKDNPEATLYNGAGLPASPFRTRD
;
A
#
# COMPACT_ATOMS: atom_id res chain seq x y z
N MET A 1 -10.22 -23.43 -9.28
CA MET A 1 -11.07 -22.90 -10.38
C MET A 1 -12.32 -22.29 -9.78
N ILE A 2 -12.73 -21.10 -10.23
CA ILE A 2 -13.93 -20.39 -9.72
C ILE A 2 -15.10 -20.34 -10.72
N ALA A 3 -14.91 -20.82 -11.95
CA ALA A 3 -15.88 -20.67 -13.03
C ALA A 3 -17.30 -21.15 -12.67
N PRO A 4 -17.51 -22.27 -11.94
CA PRO A 4 -18.86 -22.66 -11.54
C PRO A 4 -19.57 -21.67 -10.61
N LEU A 5 -18.83 -20.80 -9.90
CA LEU A 5 -19.39 -19.81 -8.98
C LEU A 5 -19.94 -18.57 -9.70
N THR A 6 -19.65 -18.38 -10.99
CA THR A 6 -20.08 -17.21 -11.77
C THR A 6 -21.60 -17.18 -12.00
N GLU A 7 -22.27 -18.31 -11.81
CA GLU A 7 -23.73 -18.43 -11.91
C GLU A 7 -24.44 -18.03 -10.60
N LEU A 8 -23.70 -17.83 -9.51
CA LEU A 8 -24.25 -17.39 -8.22
C LEU A 8 -24.12 -15.87 -8.08
N PRO A 9 -25.10 -15.20 -7.44
CA PRO A 9 -24.98 -13.78 -7.14
C PRO A 9 -23.78 -13.50 -6.24
N ILE A 10 -23.07 -12.41 -6.51
CA ILE A 10 -21.90 -12.00 -5.73
C ILE A 10 -22.09 -10.61 -5.14
N LYS A 11 -21.73 -10.45 -3.86
CA LYS A 11 -21.73 -9.14 -3.20
C LYS A 11 -20.36 -8.47 -3.26
N GLY A 12 -19.29 -9.24 -3.40
CA GLY A 12 -17.92 -8.77 -3.53
C GLY A 12 -16.91 -9.89 -3.36
N VAL A 13 -15.62 -9.52 -3.46
CA VAL A 13 -14.48 -10.43 -3.31
C VAL A 13 -13.57 -9.94 -2.19
N ILE A 14 -13.04 -10.88 -1.41
CA ILE A 14 -11.85 -10.67 -0.57
C ILE A 14 -10.70 -11.44 -1.20
N TRP A 15 -9.59 -10.75 -1.48
CA TRP A 15 -8.42 -11.32 -2.15
C TRP A 15 -7.13 -11.04 -1.38
N TYR A 16 -6.38 -12.07 -1.03
CA TYR A 16 -5.05 -11.93 -0.45
C TYR A 16 -4.09 -12.86 -1.17
N GLN A 17 -3.31 -12.28 -2.08
CA GLN A 17 -2.28 -12.96 -2.84
C GLN A 17 -1.24 -11.94 -3.32
N GLY A 18 -0.02 -12.40 -3.57
CA GLY A 18 1.02 -11.69 -4.32
C GLY A 18 2.41 -12.26 -4.06
N GLU A 19 2.56 -13.05 -2.99
CA GLU A 19 3.81 -13.64 -2.50
C GLU A 19 4.55 -14.43 -3.57
N SER A 20 3.83 -15.21 -4.41
CA SER A 20 4.44 -16.00 -5.49
C SER A 20 4.76 -15.20 -6.76
N ASN A 21 4.48 -13.89 -6.76
CA ASN A 21 4.75 -12.97 -7.86
C ASN A 21 5.96 -12.07 -7.61
N THR A 22 6.71 -12.28 -6.52
CA THR A 22 7.82 -11.41 -6.12
C THR A 22 9.14 -11.71 -6.80
N SER A 23 9.21 -12.65 -7.74
CA SER A 23 10.45 -12.86 -8.53
C SER A 23 10.70 -11.68 -9.48
N PRO A 24 11.98 -11.37 -9.81
CA PRO A 24 12.34 -10.28 -10.73
C PRO A 24 11.58 -10.28 -12.07
N GLU A 25 11.31 -11.47 -12.58
CA GLU A 25 10.57 -11.71 -13.83
C GLU A 25 9.05 -11.48 -13.70
N ARG A 26 8.44 -11.72 -12.53
CA ARG A 26 6.98 -11.68 -12.34
C ARG A 26 6.50 -10.37 -11.73
N ALA A 27 7.25 -9.78 -10.82
CA ALA A 27 6.80 -8.62 -10.07
C ALA A 27 6.45 -7.41 -10.95
N PRO A 28 7.23 -7.07 -12.01
CA PRO A 28 6.87 -5.97 -12.92
C PRO A 28 5.51 -6.18 -13.61
N LEU A 29 5.13 -7.43 -13.85
CA LEU A 29 3.88 -7.79 -14.53
C LEU A 29 2.66 -7.64 -13.62
N TYR A 30 2.83 -7.68 -12.29
CA TYR A 30 1.71 -7.72 -11.34
C TYR A 30 0.80 -6.48 -11.45
N SER A 31 1.38 -5.32 -11.76
CA SER A 31 0.66 -4.06 -12.01
C SER A 31 -0.34 -4.13 -13.18
N ARG A 32 -0.16 -5.09 -14.11
CA ARG A 32 -1.07 -5.37 -15.22
C ARG A 32 -1.96 -6.57 -14.93
N LEU A 33 -1.39 -7.64 -14.36
CA LEU A 33 -2.08 -8.89 -14.11
C LEU A 33 -3.20 -8.75 -13.08
N PHE A 34 -2.98 -8.00 -12.00
CA PHE A 34 -3.97 -7.92 -10.94
C PHE A 34 -5.24 -7.14 -11.36
N PRO A 35 -5.15 -5.94 -11.96
CA PRO A 35 -6.31 -5.29 -12.57
C PRO A 35 -6.99 -6.13 -13.66
N ALA A 36 -6.21 -6.87 -14.47
CA ALA A 36 -6.76 -7.77 -15.48
C ALA A 36 -7.56 -8.92 -14.87
N LEU A 37 -7.13 -9.48 -13.73
CA LEU A 37 -7.88 -10.48 -12.97
C LEU A 37 -9.22 -9.92 -12.49
N ILE A 38 -9.22 -8.73 -11.88
CA ILE A 38 -10.44 -8.06 -11.41
C ILE A 38 -11.41 -7.85 -12.58
N ALA A 39 -10.93 -7.29 -13.69
CA ALA A 39 -11.72 -7.08 -14.89
C ALA A 39 -12.27 -8.39 -15.49
N SER A 40 -11.46 -9.45 -15.48
CA SER A 40 -11.87 -10.78 -15.96
C SER A 40 -13.01 -11.35 -15.13
N TRP A 41 -12.93 -11.28 -13.80
CA TRP A 41 -13.99 -11.79 -12.92
C TRP A 41 -15.26 -10.97 -13.06
N ARG A 42 -15.16 -9.63 -13.13
CA ARG A 42 -16.33 -8.77 -13.37
C ARG A 42 -17.04 -9.10 -14.68
N ARG A 43 -16.29 -9.35 -15.75
CA ARG A 43 -16.86 -9.82 -17.03
C ARG A 43 -17.54 -11.20 -16.90
N ALA A 44 -16.94 -12.13 -16.16
CA ALA A 44 -17.48 -13.47 -16.00
C ALA A 44 -18.81 -13.48 -15.23
N TRP A 45 -18.92 -12.70 -14.15
CA TRP A 45 -20.16 -12.58 -13.37
C TRP A 45 -21.24 -11.76 -14.07
N ARG A 46 -20.89 -10.82 -14.94
CA ARG A 46 -21.84 -9.91 -15.61
C ARG A 46 -22.69 -9.09 -14.62
N GLN A 47 -22.13 -8.78 -13.44
CA GLN A 47 -22.79 -8.02 -12.36
C GLN A 47 -22.08 -6.69 -12.06
N GLY A 48 -21.65 -6.00 -13.12
CA GLY A 48 -20.98 -4.70 -13.03
C GLY A 48 -19.67 -4.73 -12.23
N ASP A 49 -19.30 -3.58 -11.68
CA ASP A 49 -18.09 -3.41 -10.89
C ASP A 49 -18.32 -3.78 -9.41
N PHE A 50 -18.62 -5.05 -9.12
CA PHE A 50 -18.78 -5.47 -7.73
C PHE A 50 -17.51 -5.17 -6.89
N PRO A 51 -17.67 -4.90 -5.57
CA PRO A 51 -16.57 -4.61 -4.67
C PRO A 51 -15.44 -5.66 -4.70
N PHE A 52 -14.20 -5.21 -4.84
CA PHE A 52 -13.01 -6.06 -4.76
C PHE A 52 -12.10 -5.53 -3.65
N LEU A 53 -12.16 -6.18 -2.48
CA LEU A 53 -11.36 -5.83 -1.31
C LEU A 53 -10.14 -6.74 -1.27
N TYR A 54 -8.95 -6.19 -1.11
CA TYR A 54 -7.73 -6.98 -1.11
C TYR A 54 -6.73 -6.55 -0.06
N VAL A 55 -5.73 -7.39 0.16
CA VAL A 55 -4.71 -7.18 1.19
C VAL A 55 -3.38 -6.86 0.53
N GLN A 56 -2.77 -5.74 0.93
CA GLN A 56 -1.38 -5.46 0.56
C GLN A 56 -0.45 -6.42 1.29
N LEU A 57 0.57 -6.96 0.63
CA LEU A 57 1.49 -7.91 1.25
C LEU A 57 2.06 -7.38 2.57
N ALA A 58 2.01 -8.21 3.61
CA ALA A 58 2.62 -7.92 4.91
C ALA A 58 4.15 -7.87 4.84
N ASN A 59 4.81 -7.42 5.90
CA ASN A 59 6.28 -7.45 6.05
C ASN A 59 6.80 -8.88 6.24
N TYR A 60 7.87 -9.23 5.52
CA TYR A 60 8.45 -10.58 5.52
C TYR A 60 9.92 -10.51 5.11
N ASN A 61 10.81 -11.29 5.74
CA ASN A 61 12.19 -11.44 5.25
C ASN A 61 12.18 -12.41 4.07
N ALA A 62 11.88 -11.89 2.88
CA ALA A 62 11.88 -12.71 1.68
C ALA A 62 13.30 -13.14 1.27
N LYS A 63 13.35 -14.08 0.33
CA LYS A 63 14.61 -14.54 -0.25
C LYS A 63 15.36 -13.38 -0.92
N PRO A 64 16.70 -13.47 -1.04
CA PRO A 64 17.46 -12.54 -1.87
C PRO A 64 16.81 -12.33 -3.25
N ASP A 65 16.92 -11.10 -3.78
CA ASP A 65 16.37 -10.64 -5.06
C ASP A 65 14.84 -10.55 -5.18
N SER A 66 14.11 -10.86 -4.09
CA SER A 66 12.68 -10.60 -4.00
C SER A 66 12.35 -9.14 -4.31
N GLN A 67 11.33 -8.96 -5.15
CA GLN A 67 10.78 -7.67 -5.56
C GLN A 67 9.50 -7.34 -4.76
N TRP A 68 9.51 -7.64 -3.45
CA TRP A 68 8.36 -7.47 -2.57
C TRP A 68 7.77 -6.04 -2.61
N PRO A 69 8.58 -4.95 -2.60
CA PRO A 69 8.07 -3.59 -2.68
C PRO A 69 7.39 -3.30 -4.03
N ILE A 70 7.84 -3.93 -5.11
CA ILE A 70 7.24 -3.77 -6.44
C ILE A 70 5.83 -4.39 -6.47
N VAL A 71 5.64 -5.56 -5.86
CA VAL A 71 4.30 -6.17 -5.74
C VAL A 71 3.41 -5.33 -4.82
N ARG A 72 3.91 -4.80 -3.71
CA ARG A 72 3.16 -3.86 -2.86
C ARG A 72 2.75 -2.60 -3.60
N GLU A 73 3.64 -2.02 -4.40
CA GLU A 73 3.35 -0.85 -5.23
C GLU A 73 2.26 -1.18 -6.26
N ALA A 74 2.35 -2.34 -6.92
CA ALA A 74 1.32 -2.80 -7.85
C ALA A 74 -0.05 -2.95 -7.17
N GLN A 75 -0.10 -3.52 -5.96
CA GLN A 75 -1.31 -3.58 -5.14
C GLN A 75 -1.84 -2.19 -4.78
N LEU A 76 -0.97 -1.24 -4.41
CA LEU A 76 -1.38 0.14 -4.13
C LEU A 76 -1.98 0.80 -5.38
N THR A 77 -1.31 0.72 -6.53
CA THR A 77 -1.78 1.33 -7.78
C THR A 77 -3.08 0.71 -8.32
N THR A 78 -3.40 -0.52 -7.92
CA THR A 78 -4.66 -1.19 -8.28
C THR A 78 -5.88 -0.48 -7.70
N LEU A 79 -5.72 0.38 -6.68
CA LEU A 79 -6.79 1.24 -6.15
C LEU A 79 -7.39 2.20 -7.20
N SER A 80 -6.70 2.42 -8.32
CA SER A 80 -7.27 3.14 -9.47
C SER A 80 -8.38 2.37 -10.20
N THR A 81 -8.53 1.08 -9.93
CA THR A 81 -9.63 0.25 -10.44
C THR A 81 -10.90 0.55 -9.64
N ALA A 82 -12.03 0.76 -10.34
CA ALA A 82 -13.31 1.10 -9.72
C ALA A 82 -13.72 0.10 -8.63
N ASN A 83 -14.38 0.58 -7.57
CA ASN A 83 -14.93 -0.22 -6.48
C ASN A 83 -13.90 -1.19 -5.85
N THR A 84 -12.70 -0.69 -5.59
CA THR A 84 -11.65 -1.45 -4.90
C THR A 84 -11.21 -0.80 -3.60
N ALA A 85 -10.79 -1.63 -2.64
CA ALA A 85 -10.18 -1.18 -1.39
C ALA A 85 -9.01 -2.09 -1.02
N MET A 86 -8.04 -1.55 -0.30
CA MET A 86 -6.84 -2.26 0.11
C MET A 86 -6.63 -2.16 1.62
N ALA A 87 -6.54 -3.32 2.29
CA ALA A 87 -6.06 -3.39 3.66
C ALA A 87 -4.53 -3.40 3.65
N VAL A 88 -3.90 -2.36 4.21
CA VAL A 88 -2.45 -2.32 4.44
C VAL A 88 -2.11 -3.21 5.64
N THR A 89 -1.07 -4.05 5.53
CA THR A 89 -0.68 -5.02 6.58
C THR A 89 0.82 -5.09 6.86
N ILE A 90 1.56 -4.05 6.50
CA ILE A 90 3.03 -3.98 6.68
C ILE A 90 3.50 -4.00 8.14
N ASP A 91 2.59 -3.88 9.10
CA ASP A 91 2.78 -3.95 10.55
C ASP A 91 2.26 -5.27 11.16
N ALA A 92 1.67 -6.13 10.34
CA ALA A 92 0.97 -7.35 10.76
C ALA A 92 1.60 -8.63 10.19
N GLY A 93 2.83 -8.53 9.67
CA GLY A 93 3.62 -9.66 9.18
C GLY A 93 4.54 -10.25 10.24
N GLU A 94 5.14 -11.39 9.88
CA GLU A 94 6.14 -12.07 10.70
C GLU A 94 7.43 -12.22 9.87
N PRO A 95 8.56 -11.64 10.31
CA PRO A 95 9.78 -11.66 9.51
C PRO A 95 10.24 -13.07 9.09
N ALA A 96 10.01 -14.07 9.95
CA ALA A 96 10.45 -15.45 9.74
C ALA A 96 9.38 -16.38 9.14
N ASP A 97 8.12 -15.95 9.05
CA ASP A 97 7.01 -16.77 8.54
C ASP A 97 6.17 -15.99 7.54
N ILE A 98 6.13 -16.48 6.30
CA ILE A 98 5.34 -15.89 5.22
C ILE A 98 3.82 -16.04 5.45
N HIS A 99 3.42 -16.82 6.46
CA HIS A 99 2.03 -17.00 6.87
C HIS A 99 1.77 -16.38 8.27
N PRO A 100 1.72 -15.04 8.42
CA PRO A 100 1.52 -14.39 9.71
C PRO A 100 0.28 -14.90 10.43
N ARG A 101 0.41 -15.18 11.73
CA ARG A 101 -0.64 -15.80 12.55
C ARG A 101 -1.76 -14.83 12.89
N ASN A 102 -1.47 -13.53 12.96
CA ASN A 102 -2.45 -12.51 13.25
C ASN A 102 -3.35 -12.22 12.05
N LYS A 103 -4.23 -13.18 11.71
CA LYS A 103 -5.25 -13.01 10.67
C LYS A 103 -6.40 -12.10 11.11
N ARG A 104 -6.57 -11.91 12.41
CA ARG A 104 -7.64 -11.07 12.98
C ARG A 104 -7.51 -9.63 12.50
N ILE A 105 -6.33 -9.03 12.58
CA ILE A 105 -6.14 -7.63 12.17
C ILE A 105 -6.36 -7.42 10.66
N VAL A 106 -6.02 -8.43 9.85
CA VAL A 106 -6.30 -8.43 8.41
C VAL A 106 -7.81 -8.40 8.16
N ALA A 107 -8.56 -9.26 8.86
CA ALA A 107 -10.02 -9.31 8.76
C ALA A 107 -10.69 -8.03 9.28
N GLU A 108 -10.21 -7.46 10.39
CA GLU A 108 -10.70 -6.19 10.94
C GLU A 108 -10.55 -5.05 9.93
N ARG A 109 -9.39 -4.93 9.26
CA ARG A 109 -9.15 -3.89 8.25
C ARG A 109 -10.00 -4.07 6.99
N LEU A 110 -10.13 -5.31 6.50
CA LEU A 110 -11.05 -5.60 5.40
C LEU A 110 -12.51 -5.33 5.76
N SER A 111 -12.90 -5.57 7.01
CA SER A 111 -14.24 -5.25 7.52
C SER A 111 -14.50 -3.74 7.51
N LEU A 112 -13.54 -2.91 7.91
CA LEU A 112 -13.66 -1.45 7.80
C LEU A 112 -13.89 -1.02 6.34
N ALA A 113 -13.13 -1.59 5.41
CA ALA A 113 -13.29 -1.31 3.98
C ALA A 113 -14.67 -1.74 3.45
N ALA A 114 -15.17 -2.90 3.87
CA ALA A 114 -16.51 -3.36 3.52
C ALA A 114 -17.59 -2.43 4.09
N ARG A 115 -17.50 -2.06 5.37
CA ARG A 115 -18.45 -1.15 6.03
C ARG A 115 -18.54 0.19 5.31
N ALA A 116 -17.40 0.79 4.99
CA ALA A 116 -17.37 2.06 4.27
C ALA A 116 -17.88 1.93 2.83
N MET A 117 -17.29 1.04 2.03
CA MET A 117 -17.53 1.02 0.58
C MET A 117 -18.76 0.22 0.14
N VAL A 118 -19.15 -0.80 0.91
CA VAL A 118 -20.23 -1.74 0.54
C VAL A 118 -21.51 -1.42 1.30
N TYR A 119 -21.39 -1.01 2.56
CA TYR A 119 -22.53 -0.71 3.43
C TYR A 119 -22.77 0.78 3.65
N GLY A 120 -21.90 1.66 3.15
CA GLY A 120 -22.10 3.11 3.18
C GLY A 120 -21.95 3.73 4.58
N GLU A 121 -21.30 3.03 5.50
CA GLU A 121 -21.07 3.55 6.85
C GLU A 121 -19.97 4.63 6.84
N ASN A 122 -20.14 5.67 7.66
CA ASN A 122 -19.13 6.71 7.84
C ASN A 122 -18.04 6.24 8.82
N VAL A 123 -17.07 5.47 8.31
CA VAL A 123 -15.96 4.89 9.07
C VAL A 123 -14.66 5.05 8.30
N GLU A 124 -13.60 5.47 8.99
CA GLU A 124 -12.26 5.51 8.42
C GLU A 124 -11.77 4.08 8.13
N TYR A 125 -11.46 3.80 6.88
CA TYR A 125 -11.23 2.42 6.40
C TYR A 125 -9.86 2.19 5.78
N SER A 126 -9.08 3.26 5.57
CA SER A 126 -7.73 3.17 5.01
C SER A 126 -6.76 3.97 5.87
N GLY A 127 -5.50 3.54 5.85
CA GLY A 127 -4.40 4.36 6.35
C GLY A 127 -3.97 5.40 5.32
N PRO A 128 -3.00 6.28 5.67
CA PRO A 128 -2.49 7.29 4.76
C PRO A 128 -2.04 6.70 3.43
N ALA A 129 -2.61 7.18 2.33
CA ALA A 129 -2.20 6.78 0.98
C ALA A 129 -1.61 7.98 0.25
N PHE A 130 -0.45 7.78 -0.37
CA PHE A 130 0.27 8.82 -1.09
C PHE A 130 -0.63 9.50 -2.13
N ARG A 131 -0.66 10.84 -2.13
CA ARG A 131 -1.45 11.64 -3.06
C ARG A 131 -0.57 12.46 -4.01
N SER A 132 0.37 13.22 -3.45
CA SER A 132 1.22 14.11 -4.23
C SER A 132 2.50 14.45 -3.47
N ALA A 133 3.51 14.90 -4.19
CA ALA A 133 4.73 15.45 -3.62
C ALA A 133 5.20 16.68 -4.39
N HIS A 134 5.75 17.67 -3.68
CA HIS A 134 6.28 18.91 -4.26
C HIS A 134 7.59 19.30 -3.58
N LEU A 135 8.51 19.85 -4.35
CA LEU A 135 9.75 20.41 -3.85
C LEU A 135 9.46 21.75 -3.14
N GLU A 136 9.92 21.88 -1.91
CA GLU A 136 9.88 23.11 -1.10
C GLU A 136 11.30 23.43 -0.63
N GLY A 137 12.02 24.25 -1.41
CA GLY A 137 13.42 24.57 -1.14
C GLY A 137 14.31 23.33 -1.26
N ASP A 138 14.85 22.89 -0.12
CA ASP A 138 15.69 21.69 0.02
C ASP A 138 14.93 20.48 0.57
N ARG A 139 13.60 20.55 0.65
CA ARG A 139 12.73 19.50 1.20
C ARG A 139 11.71 19.03 0.19
N ILE A 140 11.19 17.83 0.37
CA ILE A 140 10.01 17.36 -0.36
C ILE A 140 8.84 17.34 0.59
N ARG A 141 7.79 18.10 0.27
CA ARG A 141 6.49 17.98 0.95
C ARG A 141 5.68 16.87 0.30
N VAL A 142 5.09 15.99 1.11
CA VAL A 142 4.26 14.87 0.68
C VAL A 142 2.88 14.96 1.31
N TRP A 143 1.83 14.79 0.52
CA TRP A 143 0.45 14.77 1.00
C TRP A 143 -0.18 13.39 0.83
N PHE A 144 -1.16 13.13 1.69
CA PHE A 144 -1.84 11.84 1.76
C PHE A 144 -3.36 12.03 1.74
N THR A 145 -4.07 11.05 1.18
CA THR A 145 -5.47 10.80 1.53
C THR A 145 -5.53 9.99 2.83
N HIS A 146 -6.69 9.93 3.50
CA HIS A 146 -6.87 9.22 4.77
C HIS A 146 -5.87 9.64 5.87
N ALA A 147 -5.58 10.94 5.93
CA ALA A 147 -4.51 11.54 6.72
C ALA A 147 -4.99 12.31 7.95
N SER A 148 -6.26 12.17 8.33
CA SER A 148 -6.77 12.80 9.56
C SER A 148 -6.00 12.23 10.76
N GLY A 149 -5.39 13.09 11.57
CA GLY A 149 -4.52 12.67 12.68
C GLY A 149 -3.23 11.96 12.23
N LEU A 150 -2.70 12.32 11.05
CA LEU A 150 -1.41 11.81 10.56
C LEU A 150 -0.34 11.93 11.65
N ARG A 151 0.38 10.84 11.88
CA ARG A 151 1.39 10.77 12.94
C ARG A 151 2.49 9.78 12.59
N LEU A 152 3.70 10.08 13.08
CA LEU A 152 4.83 9.17 13.09
C LEU A 152 4.97 8.55 14.48
N VAL A 153 5.08 7.23 14.53
CA VAL A 153 5.43 6.49 15.75
C VAL A 153 6.94 6.56 15.99
N ARG A 154 7.72 6.59 14.90
CA ARG A 154 9.18 6.73 14.90
C ARG A 154 9.59 7.52 13.65
N ASN A 155 10.61 8.38 13.77
CA ASN A 155 11.18 9.07 12.62
C ASN A 155 12.16 8.14 11.88
N SER A 156 11.62 7.15 11.18
CA SER A 156 12.39 6.17 10.41
C SER A 156 11.55 5.59 9.27
N GLY A 157 12.22 4.89 8.34
CA GLY A 157 11.58 4.23 7.20
C GLY A 157 11.43 5.10 5.96
N PHE A 158 11.92 6.35 5.99
CA PHE A 158 11.94 7.26 4.87
C PHE A 158 13.35 7.39 4.29
N GLU A 159 13.41 7.42 2.97
CA GLU A 159 14.64 7.64 2.23
C GLU A 159 14.41 8.72 1.16
N ILE A 160 15.41 9.55 0.92
CA ILE A 160 15.38 10.66 -0.03
C ILE A 160 16.58 10.59 -0.97
N LEU A 161 16.34 10.92 -2.24
CA LEU A 161 17.32 10.90 -3.31
C LEU A 161 17.48 12.31 -3.90
N GLY A 162 18.74 12.75 -4.05
CA GLY A 162 19.11 14.03 -4.67
C GLY A 162 19.29 13.95 -6.18
N GLN A 163 20.09 14.88 -6.75
CA GLN A 163 20.39 14.89 -8.19
C GLN A 163 21.33 13.76 -8.65
N THR A 164 22.19 13.27 -7.76
CA THR A 164 23.20 12.25 -8.02
C THR A 164 23.25 11.27 -6.85
N GLY A 165 23.30 9.97 -7.13
CA GLY A 165 23.65 8.96 -6.13
C GLY A 165 22.53 8.01 -5.72
N GLU A 166 22.61 7.57 -4.46
CA GLU A 166 21.76 6.55 -3.84
C GLU A 166 20.73 7.19 -2.89
N PHE A 167 19.69 6.42 -2.55
CA PHE A 167 18.74 6.81 -1.52
C PHE A 167 19.44 6.90 -0.15
N GLN A 168 19.26 8.02 0.54
CA GLN A 168 19.79 8.26 1.89
C GLN A 168 18.64 8.30 2.89
N ALA A 169 18.89 7.94 4.15
CA ALA A 169 17.91 8.10 5.21
C ALA A 169 17.46 9.58 5.31
N ALA A 170 16.17 9.77 5.56
CA ALA A 170 15.56 11.09 5.62
C ALA A 170 14.86 11.31 6.97
N ASP A 171 14.99 12.52 7.48
CA ASP A 171 14.21 13.02 8.59
C ASP A 171 12.86 13.52 8.10
N VAL A 172 11.83 13.30 8.91
CA VAL A 172 10.46 13.70 8.61
C VAL A 172 9.87 14.58 9.70
N VAL A 173 9.22 15.66 9.29
CA VAL A 173 8.37 16.50 10.13
C VAL A 173 6.92 16.35 9.68
N VAL A 174 6.02 16.08 10.61
CA VAL A 174 4.57 15.99 10.34
C VAL A 174 3.94 17.37 10.45
N GLU A 175 3.26 17.82 9.40
CA GLU A 175 2.54 19.09 9.37
C GLU A 175 1.12 18.89 8.84
N GLY A 176 0.16 18.82 9.77
CA GLY A 176 -1.25 18.56 9.46
C GLY A 176 -1.42 17.22 8.75
N SER A 177 -1.87 17.25 7.49
CA SER A 177 -2.05 16.08 6.62
C SER A 177 -0.88 15.85 5.66
N SER A 178 0.27 16.45 5.92
CA SER A 178 1.46 16.39 5.08
C SER A 178 2.73 16.07 5.87
N LEU A 179 3.76 15.65 5.15
CA LEU A 179 5.10 15.43 5.68
C LEU A 179 6.08 16.36 4.97
N LEU A 180 6.98 16.99 5.70
CA LEU A 180 8.19 17.59 5.16
C LEU A 180 9.35 16.62 5.34
N ILE A 181 9.98 16.23 4.25
CA ILE A 181 11.03 15.22 4.22
C ILE A 181 12.33 15.86 3.73
N SER A 182 13.42 15.66 4.47
CA SER A 182 14.73 16.23 4.18
C SER A 182 15.86 15.34 4.68
N SER A 183 17.08 15.54 4.18
CA SER A 183 18.29 14.93 4.74
C SER A 183 19.44 15.93 4.64
N PRO A 184 20.27 16.14 5.69
CA PRO A 184 21.35 17.14 5.66
C PRO A 184 22.33 17.00 4.49
N GLY A 185 22.51 15.77 3.97
CA GLY A 185 23.41 15.47 2.86
C GLY A 185 22.75 15.53 1.47
N VAL A 186 21.45 15.82 1.37
CA VAL A 186 20.70 15.75 0.11
C VAL A 186 20.28 17.14 -0.36
N ILE A 187 21.07 17.68 -1.28
CA ILE A 187 20.80 18.96 -1.94
C ILE A 187 19.95 18.72 -3.18
N ARG A 188 18.94 19.58 -3.42
CA ARG A 188 17.99 19.48 -4.55
C ARG A 188 17.34 18.09 -4.64
N PRO A 189 16.52 17.71 -3.64
CA PRO A 189 15.89 16.40 -3.62
C PRO A 189 14.94 16.21 -4.81
N LYS A 190 14.88 14.97 -5.31
CA LYS A 190 14.04 14.56 -6.44
C LYS A 190 12.98 13.55 -6.04
N GLN A 191 13.39 12.53 -5.28
CA GLN A 191 12.51 11.43 -4.93
C GLN A 191 12.54 11.14 -3.44
N VAL A 192 11.40 10.70 -2.92
CA VAL A 192 11.27 10.12 -1.58
C VAL A 192 10.60 8.77 -1.68
N ARG A 193 10.97 7.87 -0.79
CA ARG A 193 10.27 6.59 -0.61
C ARG A 193 10.10 6.27 0.86
N TYR A 194 9.02 5.57 1.18
CA TYR A 194 8.67 5.14 2.52
C TYR A 194 8.49 3.62 2.54
N ALA A 195 9.07 2.98 3.56
CA ALA A 195 8.93 1.55 3.83
C ALA A 195 9.26 0.66 2.60
N TRP A 196 10.23 1.09 1.79
CA TRP A 196 10.58 0.46 0.51
C TRP A 196 11.54 -0.72 0.65
N LYS A 197 11.14 -1.71 1.45
CA LYS A 197 11.89 -2.94 1.76
C LYS A 197 10.93 -4.13 1.89
N ASP A 198 11.45 -5.34 1.88
CA ASP A 198 10.64 -6.56 2.07
C ASP A 198 10.03 -6.62 3.47
N ASN A 199 10.85 -6.33 4.48
CA ASN A 199 10.47 -6.28 5.89
C ASN A 199 10.73 -4.89 6.50
N PRO A 200 9.94 -3.86 6.14
CA PRO A 200 10.08 -2.53 6.73
C PRO A 200 9.40 -2.47 8.10
N GLU A 201 9.85 -1.53 8.94
CA GLU A 201 9.06 -1.09 10.09
C GLU A 201 7.94 -0.16 9.60
N ALA A 202 6.73 -0.36 10.09
CA ALA A 202 5.61 0.53 9.82
C ALA A 202 5.59 1.67 10.85
N THR A 203 5.85 2.90 10.40
CA THR A 203 6.04 4.06 11.29
C THR A 203 5.06 5.20 11.07
N LEU A 204 4.40 5.26 9.91
CA LEU A 204 3.41 6.29 9.55
C LEU A 204 1.98 5.75 9.68
N TYR A 205 1.15 6.45 10.44
CA TYR A 205 -0.25 6.09 10.70
C TYR A 205 -1.14 7.32 10.64
N ASN A 206 -2.45 7.11 10.49
CA ASN A 206 -3.45 8.14 10.76
C ASN A 206 -3.97 8.06 12.20
N GLY A 207 -4.90 8.96 12.54
CA GLY A 207 -5.53 9.05 13.85
C GLY A 207 -6.40 7.85 14.20
N ALA A 208 -6.90 7.12 13.19
CA ALA A 208 -7.63 5.86 13.37
C ALA A 208 -6.71 4.66 13.66
N GLY A 209 -5.39 4.86 13.67
CA GLY A 209 -4.43 3.79 13.93
C GLY A 209 -4.20 2.86 12.73
N LEU A 210 -4.57 3.29 11.52
CA LEU A 210 -4.34 2.52 10.29
C LEU A 210 -2.98 2.90 9.66
N PRO A 211 -2.14 1.92 9.29
CA PRO A 211 -0.81 2.17 8.75
C PRO A 211 -0.85 2.71 7.32
N ALA A 212 0.09 3.59 7.01
CA ALA A 212 0.30 4.05 5.65
C ALA A 212 0.85 2.94 4.77
N SER A 213 0.44 2.94 3.50
CA SER A 213 1.01 2.04 2.50
C SER A 213 2.43 2.48 2.13
N PRO A 214 3.39 1.55 1.90
CA PRO A 214 4.67 1.89 1.30
C PRO A 214 4.48 2.60 -0.04
N PHE A 215 5.31 3.61 -0.30
CA PHE A 215 5.24 4.38 -1.53
C PHE A 215 6.62 4.87 -1.96
N ARG A 216 6.70 5.33 -3.21
CA ARG A 216 7.78 6.16 -3.73
C ARG A 216 7.19 7.26 -4.61
N THR A 217 7.82 8.42 -4.64
CA THR A 217 7.53 9.42 -5.67
C THR A 217 8.21 9.00 -6.97
N ARG A 218 7.64 9.42 -8.10
CA ARG A 218 8.24 9.29 -9.42
C ARG A 218 8.54 10.69 -9.93
N ASP A 219 9.58 10.81 -10.75
CA ASP A 219 9.91 12.05 -11.47
C ASP A 219 8.78 12.46 -12.42
#